data_AF-A0A8C5G576-F1
#
_entry.id   AF-A0A8C5G576-F1
#
_cell.length_a   1.000
_cell.length_b   1.000
_cell.length_c   1.000
_cell.angle_alpha   90.00
_cell.angle_beta   90.00
_cell.angle_gamma   90.00
#
_symmetry.space_group_name_H-M   'P 1'
#
loop_
_entity.id
_entity.type
_entity.pdbx_description
1 polymer ?
#
loop_
_entity_poly.entity_id
_entity_poly.type
_entity_poly.pdbx_seq_one_letter_code
_entity_poly.pdbx_strand_id
1 'polypeptide(L)'
;MALTVPPPDCSLLLPCDPALERHIEEVWTARLAKEPWLFNGTKFRLHSFRDVPSIRPLLTLTLGLTCYKDYLGTNWSSQVEELRQRGEVEYGDPLALLAQPLGVGAVLFTHDGHVVLIRRSQRVAEAGGQLDIPGGHPEPEAVSECPVTMATLQQRPEAVVSELFSSVCAEIRDEVNVPLCSLTAPILMGVALNHTSAGRPSAEFYVSCSLTSDEVRSLYWKGGAEAHESTDIVFLSRTLCPILMVFRKVNSPIFQGSYTSYYFFNGTSSYIPLSLFLVVFVFGVAVRTNLIS
;
A
#
# COMPACT_ATOMS: atom_id res chain seq x y z
N MET A 1 -12.13 8.26 -7.94
CA MET A 1 -11.14 9.25 -7.47
C MET A 1 -10.12 9.41 -8.58
N ALA A 2 -9.75 10.62 -8.96
CA ALA A 2 -8.64 10.86 -9.88
C ALA A 2 -7.34 11.04 -9.07
N LEU A 3 -6.22 10.58 -9.59
CA LEU A 3 -4.91 10.66 -8.94
C LEU A 3 -3.98 11.56 -9.75
N THR A 4 -3.31 12.49 -9.08
CA THR A 4 -2.27 13.32 -9.69
C THR A 4 -0.99 13.29 -8.88
N VAL A 5 0.14 13.40 -9.58
CA VAL A 5 1.46 13.52 -8.96
C VAL A 5 2.02 14.89 -9.35
N PRO A 6 2.25 15.81 -8.40
CA PRO A 6 2.86 17.11 -8.69
C PRO A 6 4.34 16.95 -9.02
N PRO A 7 4.99 17.96 -9.64
CA PRO A 7 6.42 17.92 -9.92
C PRO A 7 7.22 17.71 -8.62
N PRO A 8 8.15 16.76 -8.60
CA PRO A 8 8.98 16.49 -7.43
C PRO A 8 9.92 17.65 -7.02
N ASP A 9 10.26 17.76 -5.74
CA ASP A 9 11.33 18.62 -5.19
C ASP A 9 12.45 17.74 -4.58
N CYS A 10 13.67 18.28 -4.40
CA CYS A 10 14.79 17.55 -3.78
C CYS A 10 14.49 17.08 -2.34
N SER A 11 13.51 17.70 -1.67
CA SER A 11 12.96 17.27 -0.38
C SER A 11 12.25 15.91 -0.39
N LEU A 12 12.07 15.30 -1.56
CA LEU A 12 11.30 14.07 -1.71
C LEU A 12 12.16 12.80 -1.61
N LEU A 13 13.48 12.94 -1.57
CA LEU A 13 14.41 11.87 -1.17
C LEU A 13 14.60 11.88 0.35
N LEU A 14 15.26 10.85 0.89
CA LEU A 14 15.82 10.94 2.23
C LEU A 14 16.88 12.07 2.29
N PRO A 15 16.95 12.85 3.38
CA PRO A 15 18.00 13.84 3.54
C PRO A 15 19.40 13.22 3.50
N CYS A 16 20.37 13.92 2.90
CA CYS A 16 21.78 13.52 2.94
C CYS A 16 22.34 13.70 4.36
N ASP A 17 22.26 12.65 5.17
CA ASP A 17 22.79 12.58 6.54
C ASP A 17 23.82 11.44 6.63
N PRO A 18 25.12 11.76 6.75
CA PRO A 18 26.18 10.74 6.82
C PRO A 18 26.05 9.75 7.99
N ALA A 19 25.40 10.14 9.09
CA ALA A 19 25.15 9.23 10.21
C ALA A 19 24.03 8.24 9.87
N LEU A 20 22.95 8.73 9.25
CA LEU A 20 21.85 7.90 8.76
C LEU A 20 22.32 6.94 7.66
N GLU A 21 23.05 7.44 6.66
CA GLU A 21 23.58 6.65 5.56
C GLU A 21 24.48 5.51 6.05
N ARG A 22 25.35 5.80 7.04
CA ARG A 22 26.19 4.78 7.68
C ARG A 22 25.36 3.72 8.38
N HIS A 23 24.36 4.13 9.15
CA HIS A 23 23.45 3.20 9.83
C HIS A 23 22.70 2.30 8.84
N ILE A 24 22.17 2.87 7.76
CA ILE A 24 21.50 2.12 6.67
C ILE A 24 22.47 1.09 6.06
N GLU A 25 23.72 1.47 5.80
CA GLU A 25 24.74 0.55 5.27
C GLU A 25 25.07 -0.59 6.24
N GLU A 26 25.20 -0.29 7.54
CA GLU A 26 25.45 -1.29 8.58
C GLU A 26 24.31 -2.30 8.67
N VAL A 27 23.05 -1.83 8.68
CA VAL A 27 21.85 -2.69 8.69
C VAL A 27 21.80 -3.57 7.43
N TRP A 28 22.05 -2.99 6.26
CA TRP A 28 22.04 -3.70 4.99
C TRP A 28 23.12 -4.76 4.91
N THR A 29 24.36 -4.42 5.29
CA THR A 29 25.49 -5.34 5.30
C THR A 29 25.23 -6.53 6.24
N ALA A 30 24.71 -6.25 7.45
CA ALA A 30 24.35 -7.30 8.40
C ALA A 30 23.21 -8.20 7.88
N ARG A 31 22.30 -7.65 7.07
CA ARG A 31 21.21 -8.41 6.44
C ARG A 31 21.72 -9.30 5.32
N LEU A 32 22.52 -8.77 4.39
CA LEU A 32 23.12 -9.54 3.28
C LEU A 32 24.00 -10.69 3.79
N ALA A 33 24.68 -10.52 4.93
CA ALA A 33 25.45 -11.59 5.55
C ALA A 33 24.59 -12.81 5.94
N LYS A 34 23.29 -12.61 6.22
CA LYS A 34 22.34 -13.67 6.58
C LYS A 34 21.54 -14.16 5.37
N GLU A 35 21.19 -13.25 4.47
CA GLU A 35 20.30 -13.47 3.34
C GLU A 35 20.94 -12.91 2.05
N PRO A 36 21.98 -13.58 1.51
CA PRO A 36 22.80 -13.06 0.40
C PRO A 36 22.06 -12.98 -0.95
N TRP A 37 20.86 -13.55 -1.03
CA TRP A 37 20.00 -13.47 -2.22
C TRP A 37 19.18 -12.18 -2.29
N LEU A 38 19.17 -11.35 -1.24
CA LEU A 38 18.46 -10.07 -1.27
C LEU A 38 19.12 -9.11 -2.24
N PHE A 39 18.30 -8.32 -2.93
CA PHE A 39 18.72 -7.24 -3.80
C PHE A 39 18.07 -5.93 -3.37
N ASN A 40 18.71 -4.81 -3.70
CA ASN A 40 18.14 -3.49 -3.42
C ASN A 40 17.32 -3.03 -4.63
N GLY A 41 16.00 -2.92 -4.46
CA GLY A 41 15.09 -2.41 -5.48
C GLY A 41 14.68 -0.96 -5.24
N THR A 42 14.56 -0.17 -6.30
CA THR A 42 14.04 1.21 -6.26
C THR A 42 12.54 1.20 -5.97
N LYS A 43 12.05 2.15 -5.17
CA LYS A 43 10.62 2.26 -4.79
C LYS A 43 10.17 3.72 -4.81
N PHE A 44 8.88 3.95 -5.05
CA PHE A 44 8.29 5.27 -4.85
C PHE A 44 8.22 5.59 -3.36
N ARG A 45 8.64 6.81 -2.97
CA ARG A 45 8.49 7.32 -1.60
C ARG A 45 7.26 8.21 -1.53
N LEU A 46 6.33 7.96 -0.62
CA LEU A 46 5.24 8.91 -0.39
C LEU A 46 5.71 9.97 0.61
N HIS A 47 5.76 11.22 0.17
CA HIS A 47 6.08 12.36 1.03
C HIS A 47 4.81 12.96 1.66
N SER A 48 3.78 13.21 0.86
CA SER A 48 2.52 13.75 1.35
C SER A 48 1.38 13.43 0.40
N PHE A 49 0.15 13.52 0.91
CA PHE A 49 -1.06 13.45 0.10
C PHE A 49 -2.03 14.54 0.50
N ARG A 50 -2.82 15.03 -0.44
CA ARG A 50 -3.86 16.03 -0.19
C ARG A 50 -5.05 15.84 -1.11
N ASP A 51 -6.23 16.10 -0.56
CA ASP A 51 -7.44 16.23 -1.36
C ASP A 51 -7.48 17.62 -2.01
N VAL A 52 -7.91 17.63 -3.27
CA VAL A 52 -8.12 18.86 -4.02
C VAL A 52 -9.63 19.09 -4.14
N PRO A 53 -10.15 20.22 -3.62
CA PRO A 53 -11.55 20.59 -3.83
C PRO A 53 -11.86 20.70 -5.33
N SER A 54 -12.66 19.78 -5.84
CA SER A 54 -13.00 19.71 -7.26
C SER A 54 -14.39 19.07 -7.44
N ILE A 55 -15.00 19.24 -8.62
CA ILE A 55 -16.30 18.65 -8.95
C ILE A 55 -16.26 17.10 -8.84
N ARG A 56 -15.07 16.51 -9.01
CA ARG A 56 -14.81 15.07 -8.80
C ARG A 56 -13.78 14.89 -7.68
N PRO A 57 -13.87 13.83 -6.86
CA PRO A 57 -12.86 13.55 -5.85
C PRO A 57 -11.48 13.35 -6.52
N LEU A 58 -10.53 14.20 -6.16
CA LEU A 58 -9.18 14.28 -6.72
C LEU A 58 -8.17 14.23 -5.58
N LEU A 59 -7.30 13.24 -5.61
CA LEU A 59 -6.19 13.06 -4.67
C LEU A 59 -4.89 13.43 -5.37
N THR A 60 -4.08 14.25 -4.72
CA THR A 60 -2.71 14.53 -5.16
C THR A 60 -1.75 13.81 -4.24
N LEU A 61 -0.89 12.96 -4.79
CA LEU A 61 0.22 12.31 -4.08
C LEU A 61 1.53 12.98 -4.45
N THR A 62 2.26 13.49 -3.47
CA THR A 62 3.63 13.97 -3.65
C THR A 62 4.58 12.80 -3.48
N LEU A 63 5.22 12.40 -4.59
CA LEU A 63 6.05 11.21 -4.65
C LEU A 63 7.53 11.54 -4.87
N GLY A 64 8.37 10.88 -4.09
CA GLY A 64 9.81 10.81 -4.22
C GLY A 64 10.30 9.44 -4.67
N LEU A 65 11.59 9.22 -4.51
CA LEU A 65 12.25 7.92 -4.67
C LEU A 65 12.88 7.49 -3.34
N THR A 66 12.88 6.18 -3.12
CA THR A 66 13.63 5.51 -2.06
C THR A 66 14.02 4.12 -2.57
N CYS A 67 14.54 3.26 -1.70
CA CYS A 67 14.86 1.89 -2.05
C CYS A 67 14.59 0.93 -0.88
N TYR A 68 14.62 -0.37 -1.18
CA TYR A 68 14.39 -1.42 -0.19
C TYR A 68 15.42 -1.38 0.96
N LYS A 69 16.67 -1.05 0.63
CA LYS A 69 17.75 -0.86 1.61
C LYS A 69 17.42 0.26 2.61
N ASP A 70 16.99 1.42 2.13
CA ASP A 70 16.61 2.54 3.00
C ASP A 70 15.45 2.14 3.91
N TYR A 71 14.44 1.45 3.36
CA TYR A 71 13.30 0.96 4.14
C TYR A 71 13.73 0.08 5.32
N LEU A 72 14.66 -0.86 5.10
CA LEU A 72 15.20 -1.70 6.17
C LEU A 72 15.99 -0.91 7.20
N GLY A 73 16.76 0.09 6.75
CA GLY A 73 17.58 0.93 7.62
C GLY A 73 16.82 2.04 8.35
N THR A 74 15.58 2.36 7.93
CA THR A 74 14.76 3.40 8.57
C THR A 74 13.46 2.86 9.18
N ASN A 75 12.48 2.45 8.36
CA ASN A 75 11.14 2.07 8.81
C ASN A 75 11.15 0.77 9.61
N TRP A 76 12.01 -0.17 9.20
CA TRP A 76 12.15 -1.49 9.85
C TRP A 76 13.35 -1.54 10.82
N SER A 77 13.96 -0.39 11.10
CA SER A 77 15.11 -0.28 11.99
C SER A 77 14.66 -0.31 13.46
N SER A 78 15.52 -0.86 14.32
CA SER A 78 15.33 -0.73 15.77
C SER A 78 15.46 0.71 16.27
N GLN A 79 16.02 1.61 15.46
CA GLN A 79 16.17 3.05 15.77
C GLN A 79 15.01 3.90 15.27
N VAL A 80 13.91 3.30 14.79
CA VAL A 80 12.83 4.06 14.13
C VAL A 80 12.23 5.17 14.99
N GLU A 81 12.09 4.98 16.30
CA GLU A 81 11.57 6.03 17.19
C GLU A 81 12.57 7.18 17.38
N GLU A 82 13.86 6.90 17.39
CA GLU A 82 14.90 7.94 17.41
C GLU A 82 14.90 8.73 16.11
N LEU A 83 14.79 8.05 14.96
CA LEU A 83 14.68 8.70 13.65
C LEU A 83 13.45 9.61 13.55
N ARG A 84 12.32 9.21 14.15
CA ARG A 84 11.11 10.05 14.20
C ARG A 84 11.29 11.28 15.06
N GLN A 85 11.91 11.14 16.23
CA GLN A 85 12.22 12.28 17.11
C GLN A 85 13.19 13.25 16.43
N ARG A 86 14.23 12.73 15.77
CA ARG A 86 15.17 13.53 14.99
C ARG A 86 14.50 14.23 13.81
N GLY A 87 13.66 13.52 13.06
CA GLY A 87 12.87 14.09 11.97
C GLY A 87 12.04 15.29 12.42
N GLU A 88 11.35 15.17 13.55
CA GLU A 88 10.59 16.26 14.14
C GLU A 88 11.48 17.45 14.53
N VAL A 89 12.60 17.20 15.21
CA VAL A 89 13.49 18.27 15.72
C VAL A 89 14.26 18.98 14.60
N GLU A 90 14.77 18.22 13.63
CA GLU A 90 15.67 18.73 12.58
C GLU A 90 14.89 19.26 11.37
N TYR A 91 13.72 18.69 11.06
CA TYR A 91 12.96 18.98 9.84
C TYR A 91 11.50 19.40 10.08
N GLY A 92 11.00 19.32 11.32
CA GLY A 92 9.59 19.59 11.63
C GLY A 92 8.62 18.53 11.07
N ASP A 93 9.14 17.35 10.73
CA ASP A 93 8.35 16.22 10.22
C ASP A 93 8.93 14.90 10.74
N PRO A 94 8.16 14.12 11.54
CA PRO A 94 8.66 12.88 12.11
C PRO A 94 8.89 11.78 11.06
N LEU A 95 8.45 11.98 9.82
CA LEU A 95 8.65 11.05 8.71
C LEU A 95 9.81 11.47 7.78
N ALA A 96 10.44 12.63 8.03
CA ALA A 96 11.50 13.18 7.18
C ALA A 96 12.68 12.22 6.99
N LEU A 97 13.05 11.49 8.05
CA LEU A 97 14.15 10.53 8.07
C LEU A 97 13.70 9.07 7.79
N LEU A 98 12.47 8.88 7.30
CA LEU A 98 11.93 7.57 6.97
C LEU A 98 11.74 7.42 5.45
N ALA A 99 12.13 6.24 4.93
CA ALA A 99 12.02 5.86 3.53
C ALA A 99 10.58 5.90 3.00
N GLN A 100 9.60 5.48 3.81
CA GLN A 100 8.17 5.50 3.47
C GLN A 100 7.85 4.98 2.05
N PRO A 101 8.29 3.77 1.68
CA PRO A 101 8.00 3.21 0.37
C PRO A 101 6.49 2.99 0.21
N LEU A 102 5.91 3.51 -0.88
CA LEU A 102 4.49 3.39 -1.20
C LEU A 102 4.21 1.97 -1.71
N GLY A 103 3.32 1.26 -1.00
CA GLY A 103 2.73 0.01 -1.49
C GLY A 103 1.45 0.24 -2.31
N VAL A 104 0.95 -0.84 -2.91
CA VAL A 104 -0.40 -0.92 -3.48
C VAL A 104 -1.10 -2.17 -2.98
N GLY A 105 -2.40 -2.07 -2.71
CA GLY A 105 -3.23 -3.20 -2.27
C GLY A 105 -4.58 -3.20 -2.97
N ALA A 106 -5.15 -4.39 -3.19
CA ALA A 106 -6.46 -4.55 -3.83
C ALA A 106 -7.47 -5.31 -2.97
N VAL A 107 -8.60 -4.66 -2.68
CA VAL A 107 -9.82 -5.35 -2.30
C VAL A 107 -10.46 -5.93 -3.56
N LEU A 108 -10.09 -7.17 -3.88
CA LEU A 108 -10.55 -7.91 -5.05
C LEU A 108 -11.91 -8.58 -4.78
N PHE A 109 -12.93 -8.23 -5.57
CA PHE A 109 -14.26 -8.82 -5.52
C PHE A 109 -14.51 -9.80 -6.66
N THR A 110 -14.97 -10.99 -6.34
CA THR A 110 -15.43 -11.98 -7.33
C THR A 110 -16.86 -11.67 -7.80
N HIS A 111 -17.24 -12.22 -8.95
CA HIS A 111 -18.57 -12.04 -9.55
C HIS A 111 -19.72 -12.50 -8.63
N ASP A 112 -19.48 -13.53 -7.82
CA ASP A 112 -20.41 -14.08 -6.83
C ASP A 112 -20.36 -13.36 -5.45
N GLY A 113 -19.70 -12.20 -5.37
CA GLY A 113 -19.78 -11.30 -4.22
C GLY A 113 -18.88 -11.69 -3.04
N HIS A 114 -17.72 -12.29 -3.30
CA HIS A 114 -16.71 -12.59 -2.28
C HIS A 114 -15.51 -11.67 -2.39
N VAL A 115 -14.94 -11.31 -1.24
CA VAL A 115 -13.61 -10.68 -1.17
C VAL A 115 -12.56 -11.76 -1.15
N VAL A 116 -11.54 -11.61 -1.99
CA VAL A 116 -10.38 -12.51 -2.05
C VAL A 116 -9.33 -12.05 -1.04
N LEU A 117 -8.88 -12.99 -0.21
CA LEU A 117 -7.76 -12.83 0.71
C LEU A 117 -6.72 -13.90 0.44
N ILE A 118 -5.46 -13.59 0.73
CA ILE A 118 -4.35 -14.55 0.70
C ILE A 118 -3.83 -14.78 2.12
N ARG A 119 -3.34 -15.98 2.39
CA ARG A 119 -2.57 -16.27 3.60
C ARG A 119 -1.09 -16.19 3.29
N ARG A 120 -0.41 -15.18 3.82
CA ARG A 120 1.03 -14.99 3.63
C ARG A 120 1.80 -16.22 4.12
N SER A 121 2.84 -16.60 3.39
CA SER A 121 3.73 -17.70 3.79
C SER A 121 4.40 -17.40 5.13
N GLN A 122 4.78 -18.43 5.88
CA GLN A 122 5.61 -18.23 7.09
C GLN A 122 7.03 -17.77 6.77
N ARG A 123 7.43 -17.84 5.49
CA ARG A 123 8.78 -17.54 5.01
C ARG A 123 8.97 -16.09 4.55
N VAL A 124 7.90 -15.28 4.52
CA VAL A 124 8.02 -13.86 4.15
C VAL A 124 8.55 -13.03 5.31
N ALA A 125 9.24 -11.93 4.98
CA ALA A 125 9.86 -11.05 5.98
C ALA A 125 8.85 -10.28 6.84
N GLU A 126 7.68 -9.94 6.29
CA GLU A 126 6.62 -9.19 6.97
C GLU A 126 5.34 -10.04 7.11
N ALA A 127 4.76 -10.05 8.31
CA ALA A 127 3.44 -10.61 8.63
C ALA A 127 3.19 -12.08 8.21
N GLY A 128 4.20 -12.95 8.34
CA GLY A 128 4.09 -14.36 7.97
C GLY A 128 2.91 -15.09 8.64
N GLY A 129 2.16 -15.88 7.85
CA GLY A 129 0.98 -16.63 8.30
C GLY A 129 -0.31 -15.82 8.44
N GLN A 130 -0.25 -14.49 8.36
CA GLN A 130 -1.42 -13.62 8.47
C GLN A 130 -2.23 -13.61 7.17
N LEU A 131 -3.51 -13.28 7.29
CA LEU A 131 -4.35 -12.98 6.13
C LEU A 131 -4.03 -11.57 5.64
N ASP A 132 -4.04 -11.41 4.32
CA ASP A 132 -3.81 -10.14 3.65
C ASP A 132 -4.64 -10.05 2.36
N ILE A 133 -4.63 -8.87 1.74
CA ILE A 133 -5.13 -8.68 0.38
C ILE A 133 -4.01 -8.83 -0.65
N PRO A 134 -4.34 -9.16 -1.91
CA PRO A 134 -3.36 -9.10 -2.99
C PRO A 134 -2.76 -7.71 -3.13
N GLY A 135 -1.46 -7.62 -3.35
CA GLY A 135 -0.76 -6.36 -3.45
C GLY A 135 0.76 -6.48 -3.34
N GLY A 136 1.44 -5.35 -3.46
CA GLY A 136 2.90 -5.32 -3.47
C GLY A 136 3.43 -3.90 -3.57
N HIS A 137 4.52 -3.71 -4.32
CA HIS A 137 5.18 -2.41 -4.41
C HIS A 137 5.47 -2.01 -5.86
N PRO A 138 4.84 -0.94 -6.37
CA PRO A 138 5.09 -0.43 -7.71
C PRO A 138 6.55 -0.05 -7.89
N GLU A 139 7.08 -0.29 -9.09
CA GLU A 139 8.50 -0.13 -9.37
C GLU A 139 8.74 1.07 -10.29
N PRO A 140 9.55 2.06 -9.88
CA PRO A 140 9.83 3.23 -10.71
C PRO A 140 10.46 2.91 -12.07
N GLU A 141 11.11 1.74 -12.18
CA GLU A 141 11.77 1.22 -13.38
C GLU A 141 10.76 0.86 -14.49
N ALA A 142 9.49 0.64 -14.14
CA ALA A 142 8.41 0.47 -15.13
C ALA A 142 8.01 1.80 -15.81
N VAL A 143 8.39 2.95 -15.25
CA VAL A 143 8.04 4.29 -15.77
C VAL A 143 9.15 4.88 -16.66
N SER A 144 10.41 4.50 -16.42
CA SER A 144 11.56 5.05 -17.13
C SER A 144 12.72 4.06 -17.20
N GLU A 145 13.55 4.22 -18.24
CA GLU A 145 14.81 3.50 -18.38
C GLU A 145 15.74 3.74 -17.18
N CYS A 146 16.50 2.72 -16.81
CA CYS A 146 17.45 2.77 -15.70
C CYS A 146 18.71 3.58 -16.07
N PRO A 147 19.25 4.41 -15.15
CA PRO A 147 18.79 4.63 -13.78
C PRO A 147 17.61 5.61 -13.69
N VAL A 148 16.60 5.27 -12.90
CA VAL A 148 15.46 6.16 -12.65
C VAL A 148 15.90 7.30 -11.72
N THR A 149 15.63 8.53 -12.14
CA THR A 149 15.93 9.73 -11.36
C THR A 149 14.65 10.51 -11.05
N MET A 150 14.73 11.42 -10.08
CA MET A 150 13.63 12.34 -9.81
C MET A 150 13.27 13.13 -11.08
N ALA A 151 14.28 13.65 -11.82
CA ALA A 151 14.12 14.42 -13.04
C ALA A 151 13.31 13.66 -14.12
N THR A 152 13.58 12.37 -14.31
CA THR A 152 12.85 11.54 -15.28
C THR A 152 11.40 11.32 -14.88
N LEU A 153 11.12 11.14 -13.58
CA LEU A 153 9.74 10.98 -13.09
C LEU A 153 8.92 12.27 -13.23
N GLN A 154 9.53 13.45 -13.05
CA GLN A 154 8.81 14.75 -13.18
C GLN A 154 8.27 14.96 -14.59
N GLN A 155 8.96 14.43 -15.60
CA GLN A 155 8.56 14.57 -17.00
C GLN A 155 7.43 13.60 -17.39
N ARG A 156 7.08 12.65 -16.52
CA ARG A 156 6.13 11.56 -16.82
C ARG A 156 5.10 11.29 -15.71
N PRO A 157 4.43 12.31 -15.16
CA PRO A 157 3.48 12.11 -14.06
C PRO A 157 2.31 11.18 -14.42
N GLU A 158 1.85 11.19 -15.68
CA GLU A 158 0.80 10.28 -16.16
C GLU A 158 1.27 8.82 -16.18
N ALA A 159 2.54 8.57 -16.53
CA ALA A 159 3.10 7.22 -16.51
C ALA A 159 3.30 6.72 -15.07
N VAL A 160 3.64 7.59 -14.12
CA VAL A 160 3.67 7.23 -12.68
C VAL A 160 2.29 6.81 -12.20
N VAL A 161 1.24 7.59 -12.52
CA VAL A 161 -0.14 7.21 -12.18
C VAL A 161 -0.54 5.91 -12.87
N SER A 162 -0.18 5.73 -14.15
CA SER A 162 -0.43 4.49 -14.88
C SER A 162 0.25 3.29 -14.21
N GLU A 163 1.48 3.45 -13.72
CA GLU A 163 2.20 2.40 -12.99
C GLU A 163 1.52 2.05 -11.67
N LEU A 164 1.07 3.02 -10.87
CA LEU A 164 0.35 2.75 -9.62
C LEU A 164 -0.95 1.96 -9.85
N PHE A 165 -1.68 2.24 -10.93
CA PHE A 165 -2.90 1.50 -11.27
C PHE A 165 -2.64 0.18 -11.99
N SER A 166 -1.55 0.06 -12.75
CA SER A 166 -1.23 -1.17 -13.48
C SER A 166 -0.57 -2.20 -12.58
N SER A 167 0.30 -1.77 -11.68
CA SER A 167 0.98 -2.63 -10.69
C SER A 167 -0.03 -3.40 -9.85
N VAL A 168 -1.07 -2.76 -9.28
CA VAL A 168 -2.06 -3.49 -8.47
C VAL A 168 -2.78 -4.60 -9.26
N CYS A 169 -3.02 -4.43 -10.56
CA CYS A 169 -3.56 -5.49 -11.41
C CYS A 169 -2.52 -6.57 -11.72
N ALA A 170 -1.25 -6.20 -11.91
CA ALA A 170 -0.15 -7.14 -12.09
C ALA A 170 0.04 -8.00 -10.84
N GLU A 171 -0.01 -7.42 -9.64
CA GLU A 171 0.08 -8.16 -8.37
C GLU A 171 -1.06 -9.17 -8.23
N ILE A 172 -2.30 -8.78 -8.55
CA ILE A 172 -3.43 -9.73 -8.58
C ILE A 172 -3.17 -10.89 -9.55
N ARG A 173 -2.62 -10.61 -10.74
CA ARG A 173 -2.26 -11.65 -11.70
C ARG A 173 -1.15 -12.54 -11.17
N ASP A 174 -0.11 -11.97 -10.58
CA ASP A 174 1.11 -12.70 -10.24
C ASP A 174 0.96 -13.52 -8.94
N GLU A 175 0.22 -12.99 -7.95
CA GLU A 175 -0.06 -13.67 -6.68
C GLU A 175 -1.30 -14.59 -6.74
N VAL A 176 -2.37 -14.16 -7.43
CA VAL A 176 -3.68 -14.85 -7.43
C VAL A 176 -3.93 -15.64 -8.73
N ASN A 177 -3.10 -15.44 -9.75
CA ASN A 177 -3.23 -16.05 -11.07
C ASN A 177 -4.55 -15.70 -11.80
N VAL A 178 -5.15 -14.55 -11.47
CA VAL A 178 -6.34 -14.05 -12.17
C VAL A 178 -5.92 -13.30 -13.43
N PRO A 179 -6.45 -13.62 -14.61
CA PRO A 179 -6.05 -12.96 -15.85
C PRO A 179 -6.54 -11.51 -15.87
N LEU A 180 -5.70 -10.62 -16.42
CA LEU A 180 -5.99 -9.17 -16.50
C LEU A 180 -7.31 -8.88 -17.24
N CYS A 181 -7.67 -9.69 -18.25
CA CYS A 181 -8.92 -9.51 -19.00
C CYS A 181 -10.19 -9.81 -18.18
N SER A 182 -10.04 -10.45 -17.01
CA SER A 182 -11.13 -10.66 -16.05
C SER A 182 -11.24 -9.57 -15.00
N LEU A 183 -10.31 -8.59 -14.96
CA LEU A 183 -10.30 -7.50 -13.99
C LEU A 183 -10.91 -6.23 -14.56
N THR A 184 -11.72 -5.54 -13.77
CA THR A 184 -12.14 -4.17 -14.08
C THR A 184 -11.00 -3.18 -13.83
N ALA A 185 -11.08 -1.98 -14.42
CA ALA A 185 -10.18 -0.89 -14.08
C ALA A 185 -10.19 -0.63 -12.55
N PRO A 186 -9.02 -0.53 -11.89
CA PRO A 186 -8.94 -0.27 -10.46
C PRO A 186 -9.53 1.08 -10.08
N ILE A 187 -10.13 1.14 -8.90
CA ILE A 187 -10.65 2.37 -8.32
C ILE A 187 -9.88 2.65 -7.02
N LEU A 188 -9.09 3.72 -7.00
CA LEU A 188 -8.43 4.17 -5.77
C LEU A 188 -9.49 4.56 -4.73
N MET A 189 -9.44 3.91 -3.57
CA MET A 189 -10.31 4.17 -2.43
C MET A 189 -9.67 5.13 -1.43
N GLY A 190 -8.34 5.06 -1.26
CA GLY A 190 -7.61 5.90 -0.31
C GLY A 190 -6.18 5.42 -0.09
N VAL A 191 -5.54 5.95 0.96
CA VAL A 191 -4.20 5.54 1.41
C VAL A 191 -4.30 5.02 2.84
N ALA A 192 -3.82 3.80 3.07
CA ALA A 192 -3.69 3.21 4.41
C ALA A 192 -2.27 3.36 4.94
N LEU A 193 -2.11 3.55 6.25
CA LEU A 193 -0.82 3.68 6.92
C LEU A 193 -0.59 2.49 7.85
N ASN A 194 0.51 1.76 7.63
CA ASN A 194 0.87 0.62 8.45
C ASN A 194 1.64 1.07 9.71
N HIS A 195 0.95 1.20 10.83
CA HIS A 195 1.55 1.62 12.10
C HIS A 195 2.56 0.63 12.69
N THR A 196 2.52 -0.66 12.35
CA THR A 196 3.55 -1.62 12.80
C THR A 196 4.84 -1.50 12.00
N SER A 197 4.81 -0.78 10.87
CA SER A 197 5.95 -0.47 10.01
C SER A 197 6.20 1.05 9.95
N ALA A 198 6.06 1.73 11.09
CA ALA A 198 6.31 3.16 11.26
C ALA A 198 5.55 4.05 10.26
N GLY A 199 4.29 3.71 10.01
CA GLY A 199 3.39 4.48 9.15
C GLY A 199 3.57 4.23 7.66
N ARG A 200 4.29 3.16 7.24
CA ARG A 200 4.50 2.84 5.83
C ARG A 200 3.18 2.91 5.03
N PRO A 201 3.10 3.72 3.97
CA PRO A 201 1.85 3.94 3.26
C PRO A 201 1.59 2.89 2.19
N SER A 202 0.31 2.68 1.90
CA SER A 202 -0.18 1.83 0.82
C SER A 202 -1.40 2.46 0.16
N ALA A 203 -1.40 2.55 -1.17
CA ALA A 203 -2.55 2.99 -1.94
C ALA A 203 -3.53 1.81 -2.12
N GLU A 204 -4.77 1.99 -1.66
CA GLU A 204 -5.76 0.92 -1.57
C GLU A 204 -6.79 1.03 -2.68
N PHE A 205 -6.92 -0.03 -3.47
CA PHE A 205 -7.78 -0.09 -4.64
C PHE A 205 -8.93 -1.07 -4.46
N TYR A 206 -10.07 -0.74 -5.06
CA TYR A 206 -11.13 -1.69 -5.36
C TYR A 206 -10.94 -2.23 -6.77
N VAL A 207 -11.02 -3.54 -6.94
CA VAL A 207 -11.00 -4.23 -8.23
C VAL A 207 -12.10 -5.28 -8.25
N SER A 208 -12.91 -5.30 -9.31
CA SER A 208 -13.90 -6.38 -9.52
C SER A 208 -13.38 -7.37 -10.55
N CYS A 209 -13.71 -8.64 -10.35
CA CYS A 209 -13.37 -9.74 -11.23
C CYS A 209 -14.66 -10.36 -11.80
N SER A 210 -14.64 -10.70 -13.09
CA SER A 210 -15.73 -11.42 -13.75
C SER A 210 -15.84 -12.89 -13.36
N LEU A 211 -14.84 -13.43 -12.64
CA LEU A 211 -14.78 -14.83 -12.22
C LEU A 211 -15.45 -15.03 -10.86
N THR A 212 -16.01 -16.22 -10.66
CA THR A 212 -16.53 -16.69 -9.37
C THR A 212 -15.41 -17.06 -8.41
N SER A 213 -15.73 -17.14 -7.11
CA SER A 213 -14.78 -17.58 -6.08
C SER A 213 -14.16 -18.96 -6.34
N ASP A 214 -14.93 -19.91 -6.87
CA ASP A 214 -14.42 -21.24 -7.22
C ASP A 214 -13.46 -21.22 -8.43
N GLU A 215 -13.74 -20.40 -9.44
CA GLU A 215 -12.84 -20.21 -10.58
C GLU A 215 -11.54 -19.54 -10.16
N VAL A 216 -11.61 -18.49 -9.34
CA VAL A 216 -10.42 -17.82 -8.77
C VAL A 216 -9.60 -18.80 -7.93
N ARG A 217 -10.25 -19.61 -7.08
CA ARG A 217 -9.57 -20.65 -6.29
C ARG A 217 -8.85 -21.65 -7.20
N SER A 218 -9.50 -22.10 -8.27
CA SER A 218 -8.92 -23.03 -9.24
C SER A 218 -7.68 -22.43 -9.93
N LEU A 219 -7.73 -21.16 -10.31
CA LEU A 219 -6.60 -20.45 -10.90
C LEU A 219 -5.44 -20.31 -9.92
N TYR A 220 -5.71 -19.89 -8.70
CA TYR A 220 -4.70 -19.77 -7.64
C TYR A 220 -3.90 -21.08 -7.47
N TRP A 221 -4.58 -22.22 -7.36
CA TRP A 221 -3.92 -23.51 -7.18
C TRP A 221 -3.23 -24.07 -8.44
N LYS A 222 -3.52 -23.53 -9.62
CA LYS A 222 -2.69 -23.79 -10.81
C LYS A 222 -1.32 -23.10 -10.73
N GLY A 223 -1.17 -22.13 -9.81
CA GLY A 223 0.03 -21.35 -9.57
C GLY A 223 0.09 -20.08 -10.43
N GLY A 224 0.72 -19.04 -9.89
CA GLY A 224 1.14 -17.82 -10.60
C GLY A 224 2.66 -17.65 -10.56
N ALA A 225 3.16 -16.50 -11.04
CA ALA A 225 4.59 -16.17 -10.98
C ALA A 225 5.10 -16.17 -9.53
N GLU A 226 4.28 -15.68 -8.60
CA GLU A 226 4.62 -15.50 -7.19
C GLU A 226 3.85 -16.48 -6.27
N ALA A 227 3.57 -17.69 -6.77
CA ALA A 227 2.79 -18.72 -6.05
C ALA A 227 3.38 -19.17 -4.70
N HIS A 228 4.59 -18.73 -4.36
CA HIS A 228 5.30 -19.11 -3.14
C HIS A 228 5.19 -18.07 -2.01
N GLU A 229 4.70 -16.86 -2.32
CA GLU A 229 4.55 -15.77 -1.33
C GLU A 229 3.34 -15.97 -0.41
N SER A 230 2.34 -16.70 -0.89
CA SER A 230 1.17 -17.11 -0.13
C SER A 230 1.04 -18.64 -0.05
N THR A 231 0.28 -19.13 0.93
CA THR A 231 0.11 -20.56 1.22
C THR A 231 -1.34 -21.02 1.14
N ASP A 232 -2.28 -20.07 1.03
CA ASP A 232 -3.70 -20.34 0.99
C ASP A 232 -4.46 -19.14 0.43
N ILE A 233 -5.67 -19.38 -0.06
CA ILE A 233 -6.60 -18.37 -0.57
C ILE A 233 -7.95 -18.51 0.12
N VAL A 234 -8.46 -17.41 0.67
CA VAL A 234 -9.68 -17.36 1.49
C VAL A 234 -10.68 -16.41 0.87
N PHE A 235 -11.95 -16.79 0.89
CA PHE A 235 -13.05 -16.00 0.33
C PHE A 235 -14.00 -15.59 1.44
N LEU A 236 -14.25 -14.29 1.55
CA LEU A 236 -15.20 -13.73 2.51
C LEU A 236 -16.44 -13.22 1.80
N SER A 237 -17.60 -13.79 2.13
CA SER A 237 -18.88 -13.35 1.55
C SER A 237 -19.24 -11.95 2.02
N ARG A 238 -19.66 -11.09 1.07
CA ARG A 238 -20.10 -9.71 1.33
C ARG A 238 -21.25 -9.62 2.32
N THR A 239 -22.19 -10.58 2.32
CA THR A 239 -23.36 -10.56 3.21
C THR A 239 -23.04 -10.93 4.66
N LEU A 240 -21.90 -11.59 4.91
CA LEU A 240 -21.53 -12.08 6.25
C LEU A 240 -20.49 -11.22 6.96
N CYS A 241 -20.04 -10.12 6.36
CA CYS A 241 -19.03 -9.25 6.97
C CYS A 241 -19.61 -7.88 7.33
N PRO A 242 -19.98 -7.64 8.59
CA PRO A 242 -19.82 -6.33 9.18
C PRO A 242 -18.31 -6.07 9.35
N ILE A 243 -17.85 -4.84 9.08
CA ILE A 243 -16.46 -4.38 9.27
C ILE A 243 -15.83 -4.97 10.55
N LEU A 244 -16.57 -4.94 11.66
CA LEU A 244 -16.13 -5.40 12.97
C LEU A 244 -15.68 -6.88 13.04
N MET A 245 -16.22 -7.78 12.21
CA MET A 245 -15.82 -9.20 12.19
C MET A 245 -14.51 -9.44 11.44
N VAL A 246 -14.23 -8.61 10.44
CA VAL A 246 -13.03 -8.70 9.61
C VAL A 246 -11.80 -8.22 10.40
N PHE A 247 -11.98 -7.14 11.17
CA PHE A 247 -11.00 -6.64 12.13
C PHE A 247 -10.63 -7.63 13.25
N ARG A 248 -11.54 -8.55 13.61
CA ARG A 248 -11.27 -9.58 14.63
C ARG A 248 -10.54 -10.81 14.09
N LYS A 249 -10.57 -11.04 12.76
CA LYS A 249 -10.00 -12.24 12.13
C LYS A 249 -8.71 -11.98 11.36
N VAL A 250 -8.41 -10.72 11.03
CA VAL A 250 -7.24 -10.37 10.23
C VAL A 250 -6.43 -9.28 10.92
N ASN A 251 -5.16 -9.58 11.18
CA ASN A 251 -4.22 -8.70 11.88
C ASN A 251 -3.34 -7.85 10.95
N SER A 252 -3.50 -7.95 9.62
CA SER A 252 -2.81 -7.07 8.66
C SER A 252 -3.36 -5.64 8.77
N PRO A 253 -2.56 -4.64 9.19
CA PRO A 253 -3.01 -3.25 9.31
C PRO A 253 -3.39 -2.65 7.96
N ILE A 254 -2.72 -3.10 6.88
CA ILE A 254 -3.00 -2.69 5.51
C ILE A 254 -4.41 -3.15 5.15
N PHE A 255 -4.69 -4.44 5.30
CA PHE A 255 -6.01 -5.00 5.05
C PHE A 255 -7.13 -4.34 5.86
N GLN A 256 -6.88 -4.05 7.14
CA GLN A 256 -7.83 -3.35 7.99
C GLN A 256 -8.17 -1.95 7.44
N GLY A 257 -7.17 -1.24 6.92
CA GLY A 257 -7.34 0.05 6.22
C GLY A 257 -8.15 -0.07 4.93
N SER A 258 -7.80 -1.01 4.05
CA SER A 258 -8.48 -1.21 2.76
C SER A 258 -9.94 -1.64 2.93
N TYR A 259 -10.20 -2.56 3.86
CA TYR A 259 -11.53 -3.08 4.13
C TYR A 259 -12.45 -2.01 4.71
N THR A 260 -11.93 -1.17 5.60
CA THR A 260 -12.68 -0.02 6.13
C THR A 260 -13.03 0.96 5.02
N SER A 261 -12.04 1.31 4.19
CA SER A 261 -12.22 2.23 3.06
C SER A 261 -13.35 1.76 2.13
N TYR A 262 -13.45 0.45 1.87
CA TYR A 262 -14.52 -0.14 1.05
C TYR A 262 -15.94 0.06 1.60
N TYR A 263 -16.18 -0.11 2.91
CA TYR A 263 -17.54 0.04 3.47
C TYR A 263 -17.99 1.49 3.52
N PHE A 264 -17.05 2.41 3.81
CA PHE A 264 -17.34 3.82 3.72
C PHE A 264 -17.59 4.25 2.27
N PHE A 265 -16.82 3.76 1.30
CA PHE A 265 -17.05 4.01 -0.13
C PHE A 265 -18.45 3.58 -0.58
N ASN A 266 -18.97 2.46 -0.07
CA ASN A 266 -20.29 1.94 -0.42
C ASN A 266 -21.46 2.50 0.41
N GLY A 267 -21.23 3.49 1.30
CA GLY A 267 -22.32 4.13 2.07
C GLY A 267 -23.04 3.21 3.05
N THR A 268 -22.42 2.09 3.45
CA THR A 268 -23.02 1.08 4.35
C THR A 268 -22.43 1.19 5.75
N SER A 269 -22.53 2.37 6.37
CA SER A 269 -22.03 2.61 7.73
C SER A 269 -23.17 3.04 8.65
N SER A 270 -23.84 2.06 9.27
CA SER A 270 -24.81 2.34 10.33
C SER A 270 -24.22 2.17 11.74
N TYR A 271 -23.08 1.49 11.90
CA TYR A 271 -22.48 1.23 13.22
C TYR A 271 -20.97 1.01 13.11
N ILE A 272 -20.18 2.08 13.22
CA ILE A 272 -18.74 2.00 13.49
C ILE A 272 -18.45 2.91 14.69
N PRO A 273 -18.06 2.36 15.86
CA PRO A 273 -17.70 3.19 17.00
C PRO A 273 -16.40 3.96 16.72
N LEU A 274 -16.45 5.28 16.84
CA LEU A 274 -15.32 6.21 16.63
C LEU A 274 -14.14 5.99 17.58
N SER A 275 -14.30 5.18 18.64
CA SER A 275 -13.26 4.96 19.65
C SER A 275 -12.16 3.96 19.24
N LEU A 276 -12.23 3.35 18.05
CA LEU A 276 -11.28 2.30 17.67
C LEU A 276 -10.14 2.72 16.74
N PHE A 277 -10.23 3.75 15.88
CA PHE A 277 -9.06 4.16 15.06
C PHE A 277 -9.13 5.59 14.54
N LEU A 278 -7.97 6.26 14.54
CA LEU A 278 -7.68 7.42 13.68
C LEU A 278 -7.15 6.89 12.34
N VAL A 279 -8.06 6.43 11.47
CA VAL A 279 -7.78 6.30 10.03
C VAL A 279 -7.95 7.69 9.43
N VAL A 280 -6.94 8.24 8.76
CA VAL A 280 -7.11 9.51 8.03
C VAL A 280 -8.00 9.25 6.82
N PHE A 281 -9.30 9.40 7.04
CA PHE A 281 -10.29 9.50 5.98
C PHE A 281 -10.19 10.88 5.33
N VAL A 282 -10.17 10.93 4.00
CA VAL A 282 -10.59 12.14 3.30
C VAL A 282 -11.75 11.78 2.39
N PHE A 283 -12.97 12.00 2.92
CA PHE A 283 -14.22 11.85 2.19
C PHE A 283 -14.73 13.21 1.76
N GLY A 284 -14.74 13.45 0.45
CA GLY A 284 -15.50 14.51 -0.20
C GLY A 284 -16.92 14.05 -0.55
N VAL A 285 -17.76 13.69 0.43
CA VAL A 285 -19.22 13.82 0.32
C VAL A 285 -19.76 14.17 1.70
N ALA A 286 -20.19 15.43 1.84
CA ALA A 286 -20.90 15.89 3.02
C ALA A 286 -22.20 15.09 3.18
N VAL A 287 -22.30 14.30 4.26
CA VAL A 287 -23.60 14.03 4.88
C VAL A 287 -23.67 14.93 6.11
N ARG A 288 -24.28 16.11 5.91
CA ARG A 288 -24.86 16.87 7.01
C ARG A 288 -25.85 15.96 7.73
N THR A 289 -25.59 15.64 8.99
CA THR A 289 -26.64 15.58 10.00
C THR A 289 -26.11 16.21 11.27
N ASN A 290 -26.64 17.40 11.56
CA ASN A 290 -26.71 17.96 12.91
C ASN A 290 -27.21 16.87 13.88
N LEU A 291 -26.72 16.90 15.12
CA LEU A 291 -27.48 16.89 16.39
C LEU A 291 -26.45 16.89 17.53
N ILE A 292 -26.31 18.02 18.25
CA ILE A 292 -26.68 18.19 19.68
C ILE A 292 -25.90 17.20 20.57
N SER A 293 -25.00 17.61 21.47
CA SER A 293 -24.96 18.78 22.38
C SER A 293 -23.53 19.26 22.64
#